data_AF-O69432-F1
#
_entry.id   AF-O69432-F1
#
_cell.length_a   1.000
_cell.length_b   1.000
_cell.length_c   1.000
_cell.angle_alpha   90.00
_cell.angle_beta   90.00
_cell.angle_gamma   90.00
#
_symmetry.space_group_name_H-M   'P 1'
#
loop_
_entity.id
_entity.type
_entity.pdbx_description
1 polymer ?
#
loop_
_entity_poly.entity_id
_entity_poly.type
_entity_poly.pdbx_seq_one_letter_code
_entity_poly.pdbx_strand_id
1 'polypeptide(L)'
;GRVVGLGLTLIPTPHHFTVDGKQLYAWCALDTLIFPALIGRSVNIESPCHSTGEPIRLNVEPDHIVSVEPSTAVVSIVTPDDMSSIRTAFCNEVHFFSSPNAAEDWLDQHPGGKVLSVEDAFELGRLMGTRYEESRPANGSCCDI
;
A
#
# COMPACT_ATOMS: atom_id res chain seq x y z
N GLY A 1 3.17 -1.41 -26.32
CA GLY A 1 3.91 -1.57 -25.05
C GLY A 1 3.16 -2.52 -24.16
N ARG A 2 3.85 -3.33 -23.34
CA ARG A 2 3.19 -4.13 -22.30
C ARG A 2 3.02 -3.26 -21.06
N VAL A 3 1.87 -3.34 -20.40
CA VAL A 3 1.67 -2.71 -19.09
C VAL A 3 2.51 -3.48 -18.08
N VAL A 4 3.45 -2.80 -17.40
CA VAL A 4 4.37 -3.40 -16.43
C VAL A 4 4.12 -2.93 -15.00
N GLY A 5 3.22 -1.96 -14.79
CA GLY A 5 2.67 -1.67 -13.47
C GLY A 5 1.58 -0.60 -13.38
N LEU A 6 0.72 -0.78 -12.38
CA LEU A 6 -0.32 0.14 -11.89
C LEU A 6 -0.47 -0.15 -10.38
N GLY A 7 0.36 0.47 -9.55
CA GLY A 7 0.52 0.12 -8.13
C GLY A 7 1.38 -1.14 -7.91
N LEU A 8 0.99 -2.29 -8.48
CA LEU A 8 1.85 -3.49 -8.59
C LEU A 8 2.71 -3.43 -9.84
N THR A 9 3.95 -3.89 -9.75
CA THR A 9 4.94 -3.87 -10.84
C THR A 9 5.85 -5.10 -10.83
N LEU A 10 6.35 -5.47 -12.01
CA LEU A 10 7.41 -6.48 -12.19
C LEU A 10 8.82 -5.88 -12.08
N ILE A 11 8.91 -4.55 -12.08
CA ILE A 11 10.18 -3.83 -11.92
C ILE A 11 10.50 -3.75 -10.42
N PRO A 12 11.70 -4.16 -9.99
CA PRO A 12 12.09 -4.12 -8.58
C PRO A 12 11.90 -2.75 -7.92
N THR A 13 11.28 -2.77 -6.75
CA THR A 13 11.19 -1.64 -5.81
C THR A 13 11.56 -2.13 -4.40
N PRO A 14 11.76 -1.23 -3.43
CA PRO A 14 11.99 -1.63 -2.04
C PRO A 14 10.81 -2.40 -1.39
N HIS A 15 9.60 -2.30 -1.96
CA HIS A 15 8.40 -2.93 -1.42
C HIS A 15 8.16 -4.28 -2.10
N HIS A 16 8.68 -5.34 -1.49
CA HIS A 16 8.53 -6.70 -1.97
C HIS A 16 7.12 -7.20 -1.67
N PHE A 17 6.46 -7.75 -2.69
CA PHE A 17 5.09 -8.27 -2.61
C PHE A 17 5.05 -9.69 -3.17
N THR A 18 4.94 -10.70 -2.32
CA THR A 18 4.97 -12.11 -2.72
C THR A 18 3.58 -12.74 -2.61
N VAL A 19 3.06 -13.24 -3.73
CA VAL A 19 1.75 -13.90 -3.83
C VAL A 19 1.89 -15.22 -4.56
N ASP A 20 1.31 -16.30 -4.04
CA ASP A 20 1.38 -17.66 -4.61
C ASP A 20 2.83 -18.11 -4.97
N GLY A 21 3.80 -17.72 -4.14
CA GLY A 21 5.23 -18.01 -4.35
C GLY A 21 5.90 -17.19 -5.45
N LYS A 22 5.22 -16.19 -6.02
CA LYS A 22 5.76 -15.28 -7.05
C LYS A 22 6.07 -13.92 -6.44
N GLN A 23 7.31 -13.48 -6.64
CA GLN A 23 7.75 -12.15 -6.24
C GLN A 23 7.28 -11.10 -7.25
N LEU A 24 6.54 -10.11 -6.75
CA LEU A 24 6.18 -8.85 -7.39
C LEU A 24 6.69 -7.70 -6.51
N TYR A 25 6.43 -6.47 -6.95
CA TYR A 25 6.82 -5.27 -6.22
C TYR A 25 5.68 -4.26 -6.23
N ALA A 26 5.63 -3.39 -5.23
CA ALA A 26 4.65 -2.30 -5.15
C ALA A 26 5.33 -0.93 -5.18
N TRP A 27 4.60 0.13 -5.54
CA TRP A 27 5.19 1.48 -5.59
C TRP A 27 5.29 2.16 -4.24
N CYS A 28 4.37 1.89 -3.31
CA CYS A 28 4.41 2.45 -1.96
C CYS A 28 3.93 1.46 -0.88
N ALA A 29 4.02 1.88 0.39
CA ALA A 29 3.53 1.10 1.52
C ALA A 29 2.01 0.85 1.48
N LEU A 30 1.21 1.81 1.04
CA LEU A 30 -0.26 1.63 0.99
C LEU A 30 -0.69 0.69 -0.14
N ASP A 31 0.01 0.71 -1.28
CA ASP A 31 -0.28 -0.21 -2.39
C ASP A 31 -0.20 -1.67 -1.91
N THR A 32 0.83 -2.03 -1.14
CA THR A 32 0.97 -3.40 -0.61
C THR A 32 -0.20 -3.81 0.28
N LEU A 33 -0.92 -2.86 0.89
CA LEU A 33 -2.07 -3.10 1.77
C LEU A 33 -3.41 -3.07 1.03
N ILE A 34 -3.51 -2.40 -0.13
CA ILE A 34 -4.73 -2.36 -0.95
C ILE A 34 -4.88 -3.65 -1.77
N PHE A 35 -3.78 -4.12 -2.38
CA PHE A 35 -3.85 -5.23 -3.34
C PHE A 35 -4.33 -6.59 -2.80
N PRO A 36 -4.06 -7.00 -1.54
CA PRO A 36 -4.51 -8.31 -1.04
C PRO A 36 -6.03 -8.50 -1.15
N ALA A 37 -6.80 -7.46 -0.80
CA ALA A 37 -8.25 -7.45 -0.93
C ALA A 37 -8.69 -7.50 -2.39
N LEU A 38 -8.09 -6.67 -3.26
CA LEU A 38 -8.43 -6.59 -4.68
C LEU A 38 -8.13 -7.88 -5.47
N ILE A 39 -7.04 -8.58 -5.12
CA ILE A 39 -6.66 -9.84 -5.80
C ILE A 39 -7.27 -11.07 -5.14
N GLY A 40 -7.85 -10.93 -3.94
CA GLY A 40 -8.44 -12.03 -3.17
C GLY A 40 -7.42 -13.11 -2.80
N ARG A 41 -6.16 -12.74 -2.54
CA ARG A 41 -5.07 -13.67 -2.18
C ARG A 41 -4.31 -13.20 -0.95
N SER A 42 -3.81 -14.16 -0.18
CA SER A 42 -2.85 -13.92 0.90
C SER A 42 -1.47 -13.57 0.32
N VAL A 43 -0.78 -12.64 0.97
CA VAL A 43 0.50 -12.11 0.49
C VAL A 43 1.50 -11.95 1.63
N ASN A 44 2.77 -12.10 1.29
CA ASN A 44 3.88 -11.75 2.17
C ASN A 44 4.52 -10.46 1.67
N ILE A 45 4.70 -9.50 2.56
CA ILE A 45 5.26 -8.19 2.25
C ILE A 45 6.56 -8.04 3.02
N GLU A 46 7.61 -7.56 2.36
CA GLU A 46 8.83 -7.10 3.00
C GLU A 46 9.17 -5.71 2.49
N SER A 47 9.43 -4.77 3.39
CA SER A 47 9.78 -3.40 3.06
C SER A 47 10.78 -2.87 4.07
N PRO A 48 11.75 -2.04 3.68
CA PRO A 48 12.59 -1.34 4.66
C PRO A 48 11.78 -0.27 5.38
N CYS A 49 12.11 -0.05 6.66
CA CYS A 49 11.82 1.17 7.38
C CYS A 49 12.48 2.34 6.66
N HIS A 50 11.73 3.41 6.39
CA HIS A 50 12.24 4.53 5.61
C HIS A 50 13.40 5.27 6.31
N SER A 51 13.35 5.40 7.63
CA SER A 51 14.39 6.11 8.39
C SER A 51 15.59 5.22 8.76
N THR A 52 15.35 3.96 9.13
CA THR A 52 16.41 3.08 9.67
C THR A 52 16.90 2.02 8.69
N GLY A 53 16.15 1.73 7.63
CA GLY A 53 16.42 0.63 6.70
C GLY A 53 16.12 -0.77 7.27
N GLU A 54 15.69 -0.87 8.53
CA GLU A 54 15.35 -2.14 9.16
C GLU A 54 14.19 -2.83 8.44
N PRO A 55 14.24 -4.16 8.25
CA PRO A 55 13.20 -4.86 7.52
C PRO A 55 11.90 -4.90 8.32
N ILE A 56 10.81 -4.55 7.66
CA ILE A 56 9.43 -4.67 8.12
C ILE A 56 8.77 -5.77 7.30
N ARG A 57 8.18 -6.75 7.98
CA ARG A 57 7.57 -7.95 7.37
C ARG A 57 6.13 -8.07 7.77
N LEU A 58 5.26 -8.25 6.78
CA LEU A 58 3.83 -8.44 6.99
C LEU A 58 3.36 -9.73 6.32
N ASN A 59 2.41 -10.41 6.96
CA ASN A 59 1.60 -11.43 6.33
C ASN A 59 0.15 -10.93 6.33
N VAL A 60 -0.44 -10.82 5.15
CA VAL A 60 -1.72 -10.15 4.95
C VAL A 60 -2.65 -11.07 4.17
N GLU A 61 -3.82 -11.34 4.75
CA GLU A 61 -4.93 -12.00 4.08
C GLU A 61 -5.88 -10.96 3.47
N PRO A 62 -6.77 -11.36 2.54
CA PRO A 62 -7.63 -10.40 1.83
C PRO A 62 -8.53 -9.54 2.75
N ASP A 63 -8.85 -10.03 3.93
CA ASP A 63 -9.79 -9.40 4.87
C ASP A 63 -9.14 -8.95 6.19
N HIS A 64 -7.93 -9.41 6.52
CA HIS A 64 -7.24 -9.04 7.75
C HIS A 64 -5.71 -9.18 7.66
N ILE A 65 -5.00 -8.54 8.57
CA ILE A 65 -3.56 -8.74 8.77
C ILE A 65 -3.34 -9.95 9.70
N VAL A 66 -2.49 -10.88 9.28
CA VAL A 66 -2.12 -12.06 10.06
C VAL A 66 -0.98 -11.74 11.02
N SER A 67 0.05 -11.02 10.55
CA SER A 67 1.20 -10.64 11.38
C SER A 67 1.92 -9.40 10.87
N VAL A 68 2.50 -8.65 11.81
CA VAL A 68 3.31 -7.45 11.58
C VAL A 68 4.59 -7.56 12.41
N GLU A 69 5.74 -7.45 11.75
CA GLU A 69 7.05 -7.44 12.41
C GLU A 69 7.90 -6.26 11.91
N PRO A 70 8.38 -5.36 12.79
CA PRO A 70 8.05 -5.27 14.21
C PRO A 70 6.58 -4.89 14.41
N SER A 71 5.97 -5.34 15.51
CA SER A 71 4.55 -5.06 15.82
C SER A 71 4.23 -3.58 16.04
N THR A 72 5.26 -2.74 16.19
CA THR A 72 5.16 -1.29 16.31
C THR A 72 5.16 -0.58 14.97
N ALA A 73 5.25 -1.30 13.84
CA ALA A 73 5.35 -0.67 12.54
C ALA A 73 4.16 0.26 12.25
N VAL A 74 4.43 1.35 11.54
CA VAL A 74 3.44 2.36 11.16
C VAL A 74 3.61 2.75 9.70
N VAL A 75 2.57 3.35 9.12
CA VAL A 75 2.53 3.83 7.74
C VAL A 75 2.28 5.33 7.74
N SER A 76 3.11 6.10 7.01
CA SER A 76 2.82 7.52 6.77
C SER A 76 1.72 7.70 5.73
N ILE A 77 0.83 8.65 5.99
CA ILE A 77 -0.23 9.06 5.08
C ILE A 77 -0.20 10.59 4.99
N VAL A 78 -0.12 11.09 3.76
CA VAL A 78 -0.40 12.49 3.44
C VAL A 78 -1.82 12.59 2.90
N THR A 79 -2.52 13.68 3.22
CA THR A 79 -3.80 13.99 2.55
C THR A 79 -3.47 15.04 1.48
N PRO A 80 -3.39 14.69 0.20
CA PRO A 80 -3.11 15.69 -0.83
C PRO A 80 -4.29 16.65 -0.94
N ASP A 81 -4.03 17.96 -0.91
CA ASP A 81 -5.03 18.98 -1.26
C ASP A 81 -5.39 18.92 -2.76
N ASP A 82 -4.53 18.34 -3.59
CA ASP A 82 -4.75 18.11 -5.02
C ASP A 82 -4.48 16.64 -5.41
N MET A 83 -5.53 15.96 -5.87
CA MET A 83 -5.52 14.54 -6.29
C MET A 83 -5.16 14.36 -7.78
N SER A 84 -4.78 15.42 -8.50
CA SER A 84 -4.52 15.39 -9.95
C SER A 84 -3.31 14.54 -10.37
N SER A 85 -2.40 14.22 -9.44
CA SER A 85 -1.21 13.37 -9.67
C SER A 85 -1.01 12.36 -8.53
N ILE A 86 -1.92 11.37 -8.45
CA ILE A 86 -1.87 10.27 -7.47
C ILE A 86 -0.50 9.56 -7.47
N ARG A 87 0.14 9.39 -8.63
CA ARG A 87 1.39 8.60 -8.75
C ARG A 87 2.61 9.27 -8.10
N THR A 88 2.83 10.56 -8.34
CA THR A 88 4.10 11.21 -7.97
C THR A 88 4.01 11.97 -6.64
N ALA A 89 2.81 12.43 -6.26
CA ALA A 89 2.65 13.23 -5.04
C ALA A 89 2.29 12.38 -3.82
N PHE A 90 1.65 11.22 -3.99
CA PHE A 90 1.18 10.40 -2.88
C PHE A 90 2.10 9.20 -2.61
N CYS A 91 2.46 8.41 -3.63
CA CYS A 91 3.31 7.23 -3.42
C CYS A 91 4.73 7.58 -2.93
N ASN A 92 5.23 8.77 -3.26
CA ASN A 92 6.52 9.26 -2.79
C ASN A 92 6.53 9.61 -1.29
N GLU A 93 5.36 9.78 -0.67
CA GLU A 93 5.23 10.26 0.71
C GLU A 93 4.63 9.20 1.66
N VAL A 94 4.34 8.01 1.13
CA VAL A 94 3.69 6.91 1.84
C VAL A 94 4.69 5.79 2.08
N HIS A 95 5.16 5.70 3.31
CA HIS A 95 6.28 4.88 3.72
C HIS A 95 5.95 4.01 4.94
N PHE A 96 6.67 2.89 5.07
CA PHE A 96 6.69 2.12 6.31
C PHE A 96 7.78 2.65 7.25
N PHE A 97 7.48 2.66 8.54
CA PHE A 97 8.43 2.93 9.63
C PHE A 97 8.34 1.81 10.66
N SER A 98 9.46 1.48 11.31
CA SER A 98 9.52 0.39 12.30
C SER A 98 8.81 0.74 13.61
N SER A 99 8.61 2.04 13.87
CA SER A 99 7.88 2.56 15.04
C SER A 99 7.39 3.99 14.79
N PRO A 100 6.46 4.52 15.59
CA PRO A 100 6.10 5.94 15.57
C PRO A 100 7.31 6.86 15.75
N ASN A 101 8.22 6.52 16.67
CA ASN A 101 9.44 7.29 16.92
C ASN A 101 10.34 7.35 15.68
N ALA A 102 10.41 6.26 14.92
CA ALA A 102 11.18 6.21 13.68
C ALA A 102 10.59 7.12 12.58
N ALA A 103 9.36 7.60 12.73
CA ALA A 103 8.68 8.49 11.80
C ALA A 103 8.68 9.97 12.26
N GLU A 104 9.19 10.29 13.45
CA GLU A 104 9.17 11.66 14.02
C GLU A 104 9.84 12.68 13.09
N ASP A 105 11.06 12.40 12.65
CA ASP A 105 11.80 13.27 11.72
C ASP A 105 11.05 13.50 10.41
N TRP A 106 10.31 12.48 9.93
CA TRP A 106 9.50 12.59 8.73
C TRP A 106 8.27 13.49 8.99
N LEU A 107 7.59 13.32 10.12
CA LEU A 107 6.43 14.14 10.49
C LEU A 107 6.79 15.62 10.65
N ASP A 108 7.95 15.93 11.23
CA ASP A 108 8.44 17.30 11.39
C ASP A 108 8.66 18.00 10.04
N GLN A 109 9.03 17.24 9.00
CA GLN A 109 9.24 17.72 7.65
C GLN A 109 7.96 17.79 6.81
N HIS A 110 6.87 17.18 7.26
CA HIS A 110 5.60 17.09 6.53
C HIS A 110 4.43 17.64 7.37
N PRO A 111 4.29 18.98 7.49
CA PRO A 111 3.16 19.59 8.18
C PRO A 111 1.82 19.15 7.57
N GLY A 112 1.05 18.34 8.29
CA GLY A 112 -0.21 17.75 7.84
C GLY A 112 -0.14 16.25 7.51
N GLY A 113 1.06 15.67 7.46
CA GLY A 113 1.27 14.23 7.44
C GLY A 113 0.82 13.57 8.74
N LYS A 114 0.40 12.31 8.65
CA LYS A 114 0.03 11.49 9.80
C LYS A 114 0.67 10.12 9.68
N VAL A 115 0.86 9.46 10.81
CA VAL A 115 1.20 8.04 10.86
C VAL A 115 0.02 7.24 11.40
N LEU A 116 -0.24 6.10 10.78
CA LEU A 116 -1.25 5.14 11.19
C LEU A 116 -0.58 3.82 11.57
N SER A 117 -1.24 3.03 12.42
CA SER A 117 -0.86 1.61 12.56
C SER A 117 -0.99 0.90 11.22
N VAL A 118 -0.29 -0.22 11.03
CA VAL A 118 -0.42 -1.00 9.80
C VAL A 118 -1.86 -1.50 9.63
N GLU A 119 -2.52 -1.85 10.73
CA GLU A 119 -3.92 -2.28 10.77
C GLU A 119 -4.87 -1.16 10.31
N ASP A 120 -4.72 0.06 10.82
CA ASP A 120 -5.55 1.20 10.42
C ASP A 120 -5.30 1.58 8.94
N ALA A 121 -4.04 1.50 8.49
CA ALA A 121 -3.67 1.74 7.10
C ALA A 121 -4.25 0.65 6.17
N PHE A 122 -4.32 -0.60 6.63
CA PHE A 122 -4.93 -1.70 5.88
C PHE A 122 -6.43 -1.51 5.74
N GLU A 123 -7.14 -1.13 6.80
CA GLU A 123 -8.57 -0.85 6.71
C GLU A 123 -8.87 0.36 5.81
N LEU A 124 -8.04 1.40 5.87
CA LEU A 124 -8.09 2.51 4.93
C LEU A 124 -7.92 2.03 3.48
N GLY A 125 -6.93 1.16 3.23
CA GLY A 125 -6.67 0.57 1.92
C GLY A 125 -7.83 -0.28 1.40
N ARG A 126 -8.44 -1.10 2.26
CA ARG A 126 -9.64 -1.88 1.92
C ARG A 126 -10.81 -1.01 1.50
N LEU A 127 -11.10 0.05 2.26
CA LEU A 127 -12.17 0.98 1.93
C LEU A 127 -11.93 1.70 0.59
N MET A 128 -10.67 2.03 0.28
CA MET A 128 -10.29 2.58 -1.03
C MET A 128 -10.48 1.55 -2.16
N GLY A 129 -10.09 0.31 -1.94
CA GLY A 129 -10.26 -0.80 -2.88
C GLY A 129 -11.74 -1.05 -3.22
N THR A 130 -12.60 -1.15 -2.20
CA THR A 130 -14.05 -1.38 -2.39
C THR A 130 -14.70 -0.27 -3.21
N ARG A 131 -14.35 1.00 -2.96
CA ARG A 131 -14.86 2.13 -3.76
C ARG A 131 -14.40 2.07 -5.23
N TYR A 132 -13.22 1.52 -5.49
CA TYR A 132 -12.76 1.30 -6.86
C TYR A 132 -13.57 0.20 -7.57
N GLU A 133 -13.93 -0.88 -6.87
CA GLU A 133 -14.82 -1.92 -7.41
C GLU A 133 -16.23 -1.40 -7.68
N GLU A 134 -16.79 -0.58 -6.77
CA GLU A 134 -18.13 0.01 -6.92
C GLU A 134 -18.22 1.07 -8.02
N SER A 135 -17.12 1.81 -8.25
CA SER A 135 -17.04 2.83 -9.31
C SER A 135 -16.64 2.28 -10.68
N ARG A 136 -16.33 0.97 -10.76
CA ARG A 136 -16.11 0.29 -12.03
C ARG A 136 -17.44 0.35 -12.80
N PRO A 137 -17.52 1.02 -13.97
CA PRO A 137 -18.75 1.01 -14.75
C PRO A 137 -19.08 -0.46 -14.99
N ALA A 138 -20.26 -0.88 -14.54
CA ALA A 138 -20.79 -2.19 -14.88
C ALA A 138 -20.60 -2.35 -16.38
N ASN A 139 -19.87 -3.38 -16.79
CA ASN A 139 -19.75 -3.76 -18.19
C ASN A 139 -21.16 -3.68 -18.79
N GLY A 140 -21.38 -2.66 -19.63
CA GLY A 140 -22.54 -2.64 -20.50
C GLY A 140 -22.50 -3.92 -21.28
N SER A 141 -23.47 -4.79 -21.01
CA SER A 141 -23.76 -5.95 -21.85
C SER A 141 -24.02 -5.41 -23.26
N CYS A 142 -23.00 -5.42 -24.11
CA CYS A 142 -23.18 -5.31 -25.55
C CYS A 142 -23.59 -6.68 -26.10
N CYS A 143 -24.74 -7.19 -25.63
CA CYS A 143 -25.45 -8.34 -26.18
C CYS A 143 -26.91 -8.23 -25.74
N ASP A 144 -27.64 -7.25 -26.26
CA ASP A 144 -29.09 -7.30 -26.43
C ASP A 144 -29.49 -6.29 -27.52
N ILE A 145 -29.75 -6.83 -28.71
CA ILE A 145 -30.55 -6.37 -29.89
C ILE A 145 -29.91 -6.90 -31.18
#